data_AF-A0A812XCG7-F1
#
_entry.id   AF-A0A812XCG7-F1
#
_cell.length_a   1.000
_cell.length_b   1.000
_cell.length_c   1.000
_cell.angle_alpha   90.00
_cell.angle_beta   90.00
_cell.angle_gamma   90.00
#
_symmetry.space_group_name_H-M   'P 1'
#
loop_
_entity.id
_entity.type
_entity.pdbx_description
1 polymer ?
#
loop_
_entity_poly.entity_id
_entity_poly.type
_entity_poly.pdbx_seq_one_letter_code
_entity_poly.pdbx_strand_id
1 'polypeptide(L)'
;MGQAGSVKETFHGWICGSGIEDGSGVGRRLPAASASRSRPMERASLRATFRLRCAERIAPSELSKDCPVKLVVFDFDETLTLATFMTGNCEYADDEEKDIARVINFETPWVEGSRIVKLQKMLGAIKEGTDGRRRFLTVLTNNGKGVQAVINMLKIAGLDSYFSAVWTMPWRQYMPNGAYKDQKGQWNLFDPPSDKVRNHKADVLLHVTKYPDAWFPQIGQDSSFSAIESLHMGNIVLVDDQRANFQSQFGASILRYCKVARYDADLYYDMRMVKNMGGIGAHHDADYDTLKRFVEDPWMCKETLQIRCQERDFRGWESQPPVKLVVFDFDETLTLATFMPQSKAIATKVGWTPAEAAFKDWSQEDLVKYNFESPWVEGSRVQKLKSMLEDIEKEQRVLAILTQNASGVVAVLNLLKLANLAEHFSAIWSMSPAQSGECDGAFWESGRWHLFQTPGSQLHRHKADVLTHVAEHPLRWFPQMGGGDSPVARALSNLRLENVVLVDDERANFRSEASLAAAMVLRYCKVARYDETYRDCGLLDQMGGIGAHSDGDYDELRTFLRQPWDYPYPTRAEMSPMKKNASSGISFSQDGQAESGKAKIELVRCNEDEPEATQKAPRHRIGF
;
A
#
# COMPACT_ATOMS: atom_id res chain seq x y z
N MET A 1 -0.22 -29.92 -61.20
CA MET A 1 -0.26 -31.40 -61.16
C MET A 1 0.94 -31.88 -60.36
N GLY A 2 0.74 -32.83 -59.43
CA GLY A 2 1.79 -33.44 -58.58
C GLY A 2 1.73 -32.91 -57.15
N GLN A 3 0.83 -33.43 -56.32
CA GLN A 3 0.93 -34.63 -55.45
C GLN A 3 1.57 -34.36 -54.09
N ALA A 4 0.82 -34.79 -53.07
CA ALA A 4 1.06 -34.64 -51.66
C ALA A 4 2.17 -35.59 -51.15
N GLY A 5 2.95 -35.10 -50.19
CA GLY A 5 3.82 -35.89 -49.33
C GLY A 5 3.34 -35.74 -47.89
N SER A 6 2.85 -36.84 -47.34
CA SER A 6 2.47 -37.03 -45.94
C SER A 6 3.71 -37.39 -45.12
N VAL A 7 3.90 -36.76 -43.96
CA VAL A 7 4.73 -37.29 -42.88
C VAL A 7 3.95 -37.18 -41.57
N LYS A 8 3.80 -38.34 -40.93
CA LYS A 8 3.20 -38.55 -39.61
C LYS A 8 4.20 -38.13 -38.54
N GLU A 9 3.76 -37.36 -37.56
CA GLU A 9 4.43 -37.28 -36.26
C GLU A 9 3.47 -37.71 -35.16
N THR A 10 3.88 -38.78 -34.49
CA THR A 10 3.41 -39.30 -33.21
C THR A 10 3.84 -38.38 -32.09
N PHE A 11 2.88 -37.83 -31.33
CA PHE A 11 3.15 -37.23 -30.02
C PHE A 11 2.41 -37.99 -28.93
N HIS A 12 3.18 -38.42 -27.93
CA HIS A 12 2.71 -39.07 -26.72
C HIS A 12 2.05 -38.04 -25.79
N GLY A 13 0.73 -38.09 -25.69
CA GLY A 13 -0.04 -37.32 -24.71
C GLY A 13 0.17 -37.88 -23.30
N TRP A 14 0.61 -37.01 -22.39
CA TRP A 14 0.52 -37.23 -20.95
C TRP A 14 -0.91 -36.92 -20.51
N ILE A 15 -1.63 -37.95 -20.06
CA ILE A 15 -2.98 -37.85 -19.48
C ILE A 15 -2.82 -37.95 -17.96
N CYS A 16 -3.20 -36.89 -17.24
CA CYS A 16 -3.47 -36.96 -15.81
C CYS A 16 -4.74 -37.79 -15.60
N GLY A 17 -4.58 -39.00 -15.09
CA GLY A 17 -5.67 -39.86 -14.67
C GLY A 17 -6.31 -39.37 -13.37
N SER A 18 -7.61 -39.09 -13.41
CA SER A 18 -8.48 -39.06 -12.25
C SER A 18 -9.47 -40.22 -12.39
N GLY A 19 -9.27 -41.27 -11.61
CA GLY A 19 -10.18 -42.40 -11.52
C GLY A 19 -11.46 -41.99 -10.81
N ILE A 20 -12.61 -42.29 -11.42
CA ILE A 20 -13.92 -42.33 -10.77
C ILE A 20 -14.54 -43.66 -11.17
N GLU A 21 -14.87 -44.46 -10.17
CA GLU A 21 -15.49 -45.77 -10.28
C GLU A 21 -16.97 -45.65 -10.68
N ASP A 22 -17.38 -46.50 -11.60
CA ASP A 22 -18.76 -46.70 -12.03
C ASP A 22 -19.57 -47.45 -10.95
N GLY A 23 -20.67 -46.83 -10.51
CA GLY A 23 -21.69 -47.43 -9.66
C GLY A 23 -23.07 -47.29 -10.29
N SER A 24 -23.52 -48.34 -10.98
CA SER A 24 -24.85 -48.47 -11.56
C SER A 24 -25.94 -48.57 -10.49
N GLY A 25 -26.95 -47.70 -10.54
CA GLY A 25 -28.13 -47.76 -9.67
C GLY A 25 -29.36 -47.12 -10.30
N VAL A 26 -30.23 -47.95 -10.86
CA VAL A 26 -31.53 -47.57 -11.44
C VAL A 26 -32.50 -47.18 -10.33
N GLY A 27 -32.96 -45.93 -10.33
CA GLY A 27 -33.98 -45.44 -9.40
C GLY A 27 -34.81 -44.29 -9.97
N ARG A 28 -36.09 -44.56 -10.24
CA ARG A 28 -37.12 -43.57 -10.61
C ARG A 28 -37.11 -42.36 -9.67
N ARG A 29 -37.07 -41.14 -10.21
CA ARG A 29 -37.44 -39.90 -9.49
C ARG A 29 -38.48 -39.10 -10.26
N LEU A 30 -39.49 -38.67 -9.52
CA LEU A 30 -40.56 -37.75 -9.90
C LEU A 30 -40.01 -36.34 -10.20
N PRO A 31 -40.69 -35.52 -11.02
CA PRO A 31 -40.21 -34.18 -11.36
C PRO A 31 -40.38 -33.26 -10.15
N ALA A 32 -39.26 -32.87 -9.53
CA ALA A 32 -39.22 -31.76 -8.58
C ALA A 32 -39.26 -30.45 -9.36
N ALA A 33 -40.17 -29.56 -8.97
CA ALA A 33 -40.28 -28.21 -9.49
C ALA A 33 -38.93 -27.49 -9.43
N SER A 34 -38.46 -27.02 -10.58
CA SER A 34 -37.25 -26.21 -10.70
C SER A 34 -37.48 -24.84 -10.08
N ALA A 35 -37.27 -24.71 -8.78
CA ALA A 35 -37.01 -23.42 -8.18
C ALA A 35 -35.74 -22.87 -8.83
N SER A 36 -35.90 -21.90 -9.71
CA SER A 36 -34.80 -21.12 -10.27
C SER A 36 -34.09 -20.45 -9.09
N ARG A 37 -33.05 -21.10 -8.57
CA ARG A 37 -32.07 -20.48 -7.69
C ARG A 37 -31.30 -19.51 -8.57
N SER A 38 -31.79 -18.28 -8.68
CA SER A 38 -30.95 -17.17 -9.10
C SER A 38 -29.69 -17.25 -8.25
N ARG A 39 -28.55 -17.48 -8.91
CA ARG A 39 -27.26 -17.43 -8.22
C ARG A 39 -27.21 -16.08 -7.51
N PRO A 40 -26.86 -16.01 -6.21
CA PRO A 40 -26.56 -14.73 -5.57
C PRO A 40 -25.56 -14.03 -6.47
N MET A 41 -25.96 -12.89 -7.05
CA MET A 41 -25.08 -12.13 -7.91
C MET A 41 -23.91 -11.66 -7.04
N GLU A 42 -22.71 -11.99 -7.48
CA GLU A 42 -21.48 -11.60 -6.80
C GLU A 42 -21.35 -10.08 -6.92
N ARG A 43 -21.74 -9.38 -5.85
CA ARG A 43 -21.59 -7.94 -5.71
C ARG A 43 -20.10 -7.65 -5.54
N ALA A 44 -19.39 -7.51 -6.65
CA ALA A 44 -17.99 -7.15 -6.62
C ALA A 44 -17.84 -5.65 -6.32
N SER A 45 -17.15 -5.32 -5.23
CA SER A 45 -16.61 -3.96 -5.03
C SER A 45 -15.69 -3.63 -6.21
N LEU A 46 -15.66 -2.37 -6.66
CA LEU A 46 -14.74 -1.95 -7.72
C LEU A 46 -13.31 -2.00 -7.20
N ARG A 47 -12.69 -3.19 -7.27
CA ARG A 47 -11.29 -3.48 -6.95
C ARG A 47 -10.89 -3.02 -5.55
N ALA A 48 -10.79 -3.96 -4.61
CA ALA A 48 -9.87 -3.78 -3.49
C ALA A 48 -8.54 -3.31 -4.09
N THR A 49 -8.06 -2.12 -3.72
CA THR A 49 -6.83 -1.59 -4.28
C THR A 49 -5.72 -2.62 -4.03
N PHE A 50 -5.19 -3.22 -5.10
CA PHE A 50 -4.13 -4.23 -5.05
C PHE A 50 -2.81 -3.57 -4.60
N ARG A 51 -2.72 -3.27 -3.30
CA ARG A 51 -1.65 -2.48 -2.70
C ARG A 51 -1.16 -3.10 -1.41
N LEU A 52 0.08 -2.77 -1.07
CA LEU A 52 0.68 -3.06 0.21
C LEU A 52 -0.05 -2.32 1.35
N ARG A 53 -0.43 -3.03 2.41
CA ARG A 53 -0.98 -2.43 3.64
C ARG A 53 0.00 -2.60 4.79
N CYS A 54 0.53 -1.50 5.33
CA CYS A 54 1.40 -1.53 6.50
C CYS A 54 0.67 -1.08 7.77
N ALA A 55 0.92 -1.77 8.87
CA ALA A 55 0.25 -1.57 10.14
C ALA A 55 1.17 -1.85 11.34
N GLU A 56 1.05 -1.03 12.37
CA GLU A 56 1.64 -1.24 13.69
C GLU A 56 0.54 -1.42 14.74
N ARG A 57 0.46 -2.60 15.35
CA ARG A 57 -0.44 -2.88 16.47
C ARG A 57 -0.02 -2.08 17.70
N ILE A 58 -1.00 -1.62 18.46
CA ILE A 58 -0.75 -1.00 19.77
C ILE A 58 -0.24 -2.08 20.71
N ALA A 59 1.04 -2.00 21.08
CA ALA A 59 1.58 -2.89 22.10
C ALA A 59 0.94 -2.53 23.46
N PRO A 60 0.61 -3.52 24.31
CA PRO A 60 0.07 -3.26 25.65
C PRO A 60 0.99 -2.43 26.56
N SER A 61 2.28 -2.33 26.23
CA SER A 61 3.27 -1.56 26.99
C SER A 61 3.71 -0.29 26.25
N GLU A 62 3.87 0.80 27.00
CA GLU A 62 4.41 2.08 26.52
C GLU A 62 5.85 1.99 25.97
N LEU A 63 6.55 0.88 26.24
CA LEU A 63 7.89 0.56 25.73
C LEU A 63 7.99 0.49 24.19
N SER A 64 6.87 0.51 23.48
CA SER A 64 6.83 0.52 22.02
C SER A 64 6.88 1.92 21.39
N LYS A 65 6.77 3.00 22.18
CA LYS A 65 6.93 4.37 21.66
C LYS A 65 8.36 4.51 21.12
N ASP A 66 8.46 4.69 19.81
CA ASP A 66 9.68 5.04 19.06
C ASP A 66 10.81 3.99 19.02
N CYS A 67 10.47 2.72 19.20
CA CYS A 67 11.44 1.64 19.01
C CYS A 67 11.81 1.52 17.51
N PRO A 68 13.07 1.68 17.08
CA PRO A 68 13.43 1.63 15.66
C PRO A 68 13.34 0.21 15.08
N VAL A 69 13.05 0.09 13.79
CA VAL A 69 13.14 -1.19 13.08
C VAL A 69 14.61 -1.57 12.91
N LYS A 70 14.96 -2.77 13.35
CA LYS A 70 16.31 -3.34 13.20
C LYS A 70 16.33 -4.51 12.22
N LEU A 71 15.23 -5.23 12.10
CA LEU A 71 15.08 -6.43 11.28
C LEU A 71 13.82 -6.32 10.42
N VAL A 72 13.95 -6.51 9.12
CA VAL A 72 12.82 -6.64 8.18
C VAL A 72 12.85 -8.06 7.62
N VAL A 73 11.77 -8.79 7.82
CA VAL A 73 11.61 -10.18 7.41
C VAL A 73 10.61 -10.21 6.28
N PHE A 74 10.99 -10.80 5.15
CA PHE A 74 10.13 -10.95 4.00
C PHE A 74 9.69 -12.41 3.88
N ASP A 75 8.42 -12.63 3.58
CA ASP A 75 8.06 -13.85 2.87
C ASP A 75 8.68 -13.86 1.48
N PHE A 76 8.86 -15.05 0.94
CA PHE A 76 9.38 -15.22 -0.41
C PHE A 76 8.23 -15.26 -1.42
N ASP A 77 7.36 -16.25 -1.29
CA ASP A 77 6.34 -16.59 -2.28
C ASP A 77 5.25 -15.52 -2.33
N GLU A 78 4.95 -15.01 -3.53
CA GLU A 78 3.93 -13.99 -3.81
C GLU A 78 4.07 -12.70 -2.95
N THR A 79 5.26 -12.50 -2.38
CA THR A 79 5.66 -11.32 -1.60
C THR A 79 6.86 -10.65 -2.25
N LEU A 80 7.98 -11.36 -2.37
CA LEU A 80 9.12 -10.93 -3.18
C LEU A 80 8.91 -11.36 -4.64
N THR A 81 8.51 -12.61 -4.83
CA THR A 81 8.07 -13.10 -6.14
C THR A 81 6.66 -12.61 -6.47
N LEU A 82 6.33 -12.61 -7.75
CA LEU A 82 5.01 -12.32 -8.30
C LEU A 82 4.15 -13.59 -8.34
N ALA A 83 4.77 -14.67 -8.79
CA ALA A 83 4.29 -16.04 -8.74
C ALA A 83 5.52 -16.94 -8.64
N THR A 84 5.47 -17.96 -7.78
CA THR A 84 6.66 -18.76 -7.48
C THR A 84 6.76 -20.02 -8.33
N PHE A 85 7.61 -19.96 -9.36
CA PHE A 85 7.92 -21.08 -10.25
C PHE A 85 9.39 -21.47 -10.12
N MET A 86 9.63 -22.68 -9.59
CA MET A 86 10.97 -23.26 -9.43
C MET A 86 11.05 -24.60 -10.16
N THR A 87 12.22 -24.91 -10.72
CA THR A 87 12.49 -26.22 -11.34
C THR A 87 12.42 -27.34 -10.30
N GLY A 88 12.26 -28.59 -10.76
CA GLY A 88 12.16 -29.76 -9.89
C GLY A 88 13.33 -29.89 -8.93
N ASN A 89 14.55 -29.77 -9.47
CA ASN A 89 15.84 -29.81 -8.78
C ASN A 89 16.33 -28.44 -8.28
N CYS A 90 15.63 -27.34 -8.60
CA CYS A 90 16.03 -25.97 -8.24
C CYS A 90 17.41 -25.55 -8.79
N GLU A 91 17.80 -26.19 -9.88
CA GLU A 91 18.94 -25.83 -10.72
C GLU A 91 18.39 -25.34 -12.07
N TYR A 92 19.15 -24.46 -12.71
CA TYR A 92 18.81 -23.85 -14.00
C TYR A 92 19.99 -24.13 -14.92
N ALA A 93 19.71 -24.85 -16.01
CA ALA A 93 20.71 -25.48 -16.85
C ALA A 93 21.60 -24.45 -17.57
N ASP A 94 20.99 -23.34 -18.00
CA ASP A 94 21.63 -22.29 -18.77
C ASP A 94 21.08 -20.90 -18.42
N ASP A 95 21.57 -19.88 -19.12
CA ASP A 95 21.18 -18.48 -18.88
C ASP A 95 19.78 -18.16 -19.43
N GLU A 96 19.27 -18.94 -20.38
CA GLU A 96 17.91 -18.78 -20.92
C GLU A 96 16.87 -19.22 -19.88
N GLU A 97 17.06 -20.39 -19.25
CA GLU A 97 16.20 -20.85 -18.16
C GLU A 97 16.22 -19.89 -16.97
N LYS A 98 17.39 -19.33 -16.64
CA LYS A 98 17.51 -18.31 -15.58
C LYS A 98 16.74 -17.04 -15.95
N ASP A 99 16.82 -16.58 -17.19
CA ASP A 99 16.11 -15.37 -17.62
C ASP A 99 14.59 -15.58 -17.59
N ILE A 100 14.10 -16.73 -18.07
CA ILE A 100 12.68 -17.10 -17.99
C ILE A 100 12.23 -17.13 -16.52
N ALA A 101 12.99 -17.80 -15.65
CA ALA A 101 12.66 -17.87 -14.23
C ALA A 101 12.65 -16.48 -13.58
N ARG A 102 13.63 -15.63 -13.92
CA ARG A 102 13.72 -14.24 -13.46
C ARG A 102 12.48 -13.43 -13.86
N VAL A 103 12.11 -13.46 -15.14
CA VAL A 103 10.98 -12.70 -15.68
C VAL A 103 9.67 -13.19 -15.06
N ILE A 104 9.41 -14.49 -15.09
CA ILE A 104 8.15 -15.06 -14.59
C ILE A 104 7.98 -14.85 -13.08
N ASN A 105 9.06 -14.93 -12.28
CA ASN A 105 8.96 -14.82 -10.84
C ASN A 105 9.02 -13.39 -10.34
N PHE A 106 9.62 -12.43 -11.05
CA PHE A 106 9.88 -11.11 -10.47
C PHE A 106 9.43 -9.92 -11.31
N GLU A 107 9.25 -10.06 -12.63
CA GLU A 107 8.85 -8.97 -13.49
C GLU A 107 7.33 -8.89 -13.64
N THR A 108 6.81 -7.67 -13.66
CA THR A 108 5.37 -7.40 -13.77
C THR A 108 5.02 -6.80 -15.13
N PRO A 109 3.94 -7.23 -15.79
CA PRO A 109 3.43 -6.58 -16.98
C PRO A 109 2.57 -5.34 -16.69
N TRP A 110 2.26 -5.06 -15.41
CA TRP A 110 1.28 -4.03 -15.02
C TRP A 110 1.89 -2.67 -14.72
N VAL A 111 3.19 -2.62 -14.48
CA VAL A 111 3.90 -1.39 -14.08
C VAL A 111 5.04 -1.15 -15.04
N GLU A 112 5.26 0.11 -15.42
CA GLU A 112 6.30 0.49 -16.36
C GLU A 112 7.71 0.27 -15.78
N GLY A 113 8.64 -0.23 -16.59
CA GLY A 113 10.03 -0.48 -16.19
C GLY A 113 10.24 -1.82 -15.48
N SER A 114 11.48 -2.08 -15.03
CA SER A 114 11.83 -3.33 -14.35
C SER A 114 11.44 -3.28 -12.87
N ARG A 115 10.59 -4.22 -12.45
CA ARG A 115 10.22 -4.40 -11.04
C ARG A 115 11.42 -4.87 -10.22
N ILE A 116 12.31 -5.69 -10.77
CA ILE A 116 13.53 -6.13 -10.08
C ILE A 116 14.39 -4.92 -9.69
N VAL A 117 14.63 -3.98 -10.62
CA VAL A 117 15.42 -2.78 -10.34
C VAL A 117 14.77 -1.93 -9.23
N LYS A 118 13.44 -1.82 -9.24
CA LYS A 118 12.70 -1.09 -8.19
C LYS A 118 12.79 -1.80 -6.83
N LEU A 119 12.68 -3.13 -6.79
CA LEU A 119 12.91 -3.93 -5.59
C LEU A 119 14.34 -3.75 -5.06
N GLN A 120 15.35 -3.80 -5.92
CA GLN A 120 16.75 -3.58 -5.55
C GLN A 120 16.95 -2.19 -4.91
N LYS A 121 16.40 -1.16 -5.53
CA LYS A 121 16.43 0.22 -4.99
C LYS A 121 15.75 0.30 -3.62
N MET A 122 14.57 -0.29 -3.48
CA MET A 122 13.82 -0.32 -2.21
C MET A 122 14.59 -1.07 -1.12
N LEU A 123 15.05 -2.30 -1.40
CA LEU A 123 15.78 -3.12 -0.44
C LEU A 123 17.09 -2.44 -0.01
N GLY A 124 17.81 -1.81 -0.95
CA GLY A 124 18.99 -1.00 -0.64
C GLY A 124 18.67 0.14 0.33
N ALA A 125 17.65 0.94 0.01
CA ALA A 125 17.24 2.06 0.85
C ALA A 125 16.78 1.62 2.26
N ILE A 126 16.03 0.51 2.35
CA ILE A 126 15.59 -0.06 3.64
C ILE A 126 16.80 -0.52 4.46
N LYS A 127 17.74 -1.23 3.82
CA LYS A 127 18.95 -1.77 4.46
C LYS A 127 19.86 -0.66 4.97
N GLU A 128 20.06 0.41 4.21
CA GLU A 128 20.92 1.54 4.60
C GLU A 128 20.25 2.43 5.65
N GLY A 129 18.98 2.75 5.44
CA GLY A 129 18.18 3.62 6.29
C GLY A 129 18.55 5.09 6.22
N THR A 130 17.54 5.95 6.13
CA THR A 130 17.75 7.42 6.12
C THR A 130 18.12 8.00 7.48
N ASP A 131 18.05 7.22 8.56
CA ASP A 131 18.52 7.56 9.90
C ASP A 131 19.99 7.18 10.12
N GLY A 132 20.67 6.66 9.09
CA GLY A 132 22.02 6.11 9.19
C GLY A 132 22.09 4.81 10.00
N ARG A 133 20.95 4.24 10.38
CA ARG A 133 20.86 2.97 11.09
C ARG A 133 20.64 1.85 10.08
N ARG A 134 21.67 1.04 9.90
CA ARG A 134 21.61 -0.14 9.05
C ARG A 134 20.57 -1.14 9.61
N ARG A 135 19.75 -1.67 8.71
CA ARG A 135 18.76 -2.72 9.01
C ARG A 135 19.17 -4.04 8.40
N PHE A 136 18.81 -5.12 9.06
CA PHE A 136 19.02 -6.48 8.55
C PHE A 136 17.79 -6.92 7.79
N LEU A 137 18.00 -7.48 6.60
CA LEU A 137 16.93 -8.05 5.79
C LEU A 137 17.07 -9.57 5.79
N THR A 138 15.97 -10.27 6.05
CA THR A 138 15.94 -11.74 5.98
C THR A 138 14.72 -12.24 5.23
N VAL A 139 14.80 -13.48 4.76
CA VAL A 139 13.66 -14.20 4.20
C VAL A 139 13.21 -15.28 5.18
N LEU A 140 11.91 -15.36 5.44
CA LEU A 140 11.27 -16.44 6.20
C LEU A 140 10.08 -16.97 5.39
N THR A 141 10.23 -18.17 4.83
CA THR A 141 9.27 -18.73 3.87
C THR A 141 8.81 -20.14 4.22
N ASN A 142 7.58 -20.46 3.82
CA ASN A 142 7.02 -21.82 3.83
C ASN A 142 7.44 -22.66 2.61
N ASN A 143 8.34 -22.15 1.76
CA ASN A 143 8.65 -22.75 0.47
C ASN A 143 9.21 -24.16 0.63
N GLY A 144 8.50 -25.11 0.04
CA GLY A 144 8.78 -26.52 0.18
C GLY A 144 9.97 -27.04 -0.63
N LYS A 145 10.75 -26.18 -1.30
CA LYS A 145 11.98 -26.57 -2.00
C LYS A 145 13.23 -26.44 -1.14
N GLY A 146 13.12 -25.76 0.01
CA GLY A 146 14.22 -25.60 0.97
C GLY A 146 15.11 -24.39 0.69
N VAL A 147 16.02 -24.11 1.62
CA VAL A 147 16.75 -22.84 1.67
C VAL A 147 17.64 -22.58 0.45
N GLN A 148 18.25 -23.63 -0.11
CA GLN A 148 19.14 -23.50 -1.26
C GLN A 148 18.39 -23.03 -2.52
N ALA A 149 17.16 -23.53 -2.73
CA ALA A 149 16.32 -23.14 -3.85
C ALA A 149 15.95 -21.65 -3.80
N VAL A 150 15.58 -21.17 -2.61
CA VAL A 150 15.27 -19.76 -2.37
C VAL A 150 16.50 -18.88 -2.65
N ILE A 151 17.69 -19.27 -2.18
CA ILE A 151 18.94 -18.56 -2.46
C ILE A 151 19.25 -18.52 -3.96
N ASN A 152 19.11 -19.65 -4.67
CA ASN A 152 19.37 -19.71 -6.10
C ASN A 152 18.44 -18.75 -6.86
N MET A 153 17.16 -18.72 -6.49
CA MET A 153 16.19 -17.79 -7.09
C MET A 153 16.51 -16.32 -6.78
N LEU A 154 16.91 -16.01 -5.54
CA LEU A 154 17.37 -14.66 -5.17
C LEU A 154 18.62 -14.25 -5.97
N LYS A 155 19.55 -15.16 -6.23
CA LYS A 155 20.74 -14.91 -7.06
C LYS A 155 20.36 -14.62 -8.51
N ILE A 156 19.43 -15.38 -9.08
CA ILE A 156 18.90 -15.18 -10.45
C ILE A 156 18.29 -13.78 -10.59
N ALA A 157 17.58 -13.31 -9.58
CA ALA A 157 17.02 -11.96 -9.55
C ALA A 157 18.03 -10.86 -9.14
N GLY A 158 19.25 -11.21 -8.77
CA GLY A 158 20.23 -10.26 -8.23
C GLY A 158 19.78 -9.58 -6.93
N LEU A 159 18.99 -10.28 -6.11
CA LEU A 159 18.46 -9.79 -4.84
C LEU A 159 19.21 -10.37 -3.62
N ASP A 160 19.99 -11.44 -3.79
CA ASP A 160 20.64 -12.13 -2.68
C ASP A 160 21.62 -11.24 -1.90
N SER A 161 22.24 -10.25 -2.55
CA SER A 161 23.17 -9.26 -1.95
C SER A 161 22.54 -8.40 -0.84
N TYR A 162 21.22 -8.28 -0.82
CA TYR A 162 20.50 -7.48 0.16
C TYR A 162 20.23 -8.21 1.47
N PHE A 163 20.13 -9.55 1.43
CA PHE A 163 19.73 -10.37 2.58
C PHE A 163 20.91 -10.88 3.39
N SER A 164 20.73 -10.89 4.72
CA SER A 164 21.70 -11.40 5.70
C SER A 164 21.47 -12.86 6.04
N ALA A 165 20.23 -13.34 5.94
CA ALA A 165 19.86 -14.72 6.21
C ALA A 165 18.58 -15.13 5.45
N VAL A 166 18.42 -16.44 5.23
CA VAL A 166 17.21 -17.08 4.70
C VAL A 166 16.87 -18.23 5.63
N TRP A 167 15.61 -18.33 6.03
CA TRP A 167 15.08 -19.41 6.86
C TRP A 167 13.85 -20.02 6.17
N THR A 168 13.73 -21.34 6.26
CA THR A 168 12.61 -22.08 5.68
C THR A 168 11.85 -22.86 6.75
N MET A 169 10.55 -22.97 6.57
CA MET A 169 9.67 -23.78 7.39
C MET A 169 8.65 -24.55 6.50
N PRO A 170 8.01 -25.64 6.97
CA PRO A 170 8.29 -26.36 8.21
C PRO A 170 9.72 -26.92 8.24
N TRP A 171 10.20 -27.22 9.44
CA TRP A 171 11.47 -27.91 9.63
C TRP A 171 11.47 -29.25 8.89
N ARG A 172 12.58 -29.54 8.21
CA ARG A 172 12.79 -30.79 7.50
C ARG A 172 14.05 -31.46 7.99
N GLN A 173 13.89 -32.71 8.42
CA GLN A 173 15.00 -33.56 8.76
C GLN A 173 15.87 -33.79 7.52
N TYR A 174 17.19 -33.75 7.68
CA TYR A 174 18.20 -34.01 6.63
C TYR A 174 18.33 -32.95 5.54
N MET A 175 17.64 -31.81 5.66
CA MET A 175 17.85 -30.67 4.78
C MET A 175 18.20 -29.45 5.64
N PRO A 176 19.16 -28.61 5.24
CA PRO A 176 19.40 -27.34 5.91
C PRO A 176 18.15 -26.46 5.88
N ASN A 177 17.74 -25.97 7.05
CA ASN A 177 16.56 -25.10 7.18
C ASN A 177 16.91 -23.61 7.26
N GLY A 178 18.20 -23.27 7.20
CA GLY A 178 18.65 -21.91 7.18
C GLY A 178 19.96 -21.72 6.42
N ALA A 179 20.20 -20.48 6.04
CA ALA A 179 21.45 -20.03 5.48
C ALA A 179 21.73 -18.60 5.89
N TYR A 180 23.01 -18.24 5.99
CA TYR A 180 23.43 -16.91 6.39
C TYR A 180 24.66 -16.46 5.61
N LYS A 181 24.84 -15.14 5.43
CA LYS A 181 26.05 -14.58 4.82
C LYS A 181 27.12 -14.33 5.87
N ASP A 182 28.33 -14.81 5.61
CA ASP A 182 29.51 -14.45 6.39
C ASP A 182 30.06 -13.06 6.01
N GLN A 183 31.17 -12.65 6.64
CA GLN A 183 31.84 -11.37 6.36
C GLN A 183 32.34 -11.23 4.92
N LYS A 184 32.56 -12.35 4.22
CA LYS A 184 32.97 -12.37 2.80
C LYS A 184 31.76 -12.33 1.86
N GLY A 185 30.55 -12.31 2.40
CA GLY A 185 29.30 -12.38 1.65
C GLY A 185 28.95 -13.78 1.14
N GLN A 186 29.67 -14.82 1.58
CA GLN A 186 29.41 -16.20 1.17
C GLN A 186 28.27 -16.81 1.97
N TRP A 187 27.40 -17.55 1.30
CA TRP A 187 26.27 -18.25 1.91
C TRP A 187 26.76 -19.52 2.61
N ASN A 188 26.47 -19.61 3.91
CA ASN A 188 26.76 -20.77 4.74
C ASN A 188 25.43 -21.41 5.19
N LEU A 189 25.28 -22.70 4.92
CA LEU A 189 24.10 -23.47 5.33
C LEU A 189 24.19 -23.85 6.81
N PHE A 190 23.05 -23.84 7.50
CA PHE A 190 22.94 -24.25 8.89
C PHE A 190 21.52 -24.70 9.23
N ASP A 191 21.34 -25.25 10.42
CA ASP A 191 20.03 -25.61 10.94
C ASP A 191 19.64 -24.68 12.10
N PRO A 192 18.81 -23.64 11.83
CA PRO A 192 18.21 -22.87 12.91
C PRO A 192 17.31 -23.78 13.77
N PRO A 193 16.97 -23.39 15.01
CA PRO A 193 16.16 -24.20 15.94
C PRO A 193 14.67 -24.27 15.55
N SER A 194 14.37 -24.48 14.27
CA SER A 194 13.01 -24.51 13.70
C SER A 194 12.23 -25.75 14.17
N ASP A 195 12.91 -26.82 14.55
CA ASP A 195 12.34 -28.01 15.18
C ASP A 195 11.80 -27.75 16.59
N LYS A 196 12.30 -26.70 17.25
CA LYS A 196 11.91 -26.29 18.62
C LYS A 196 10.83 -25.22 18.63
N VAL A 197 10.41 -24.74 17.47
CA VAL A 197 9.40 -23.69 17.33
C VAL A 197 8.22 -24.20 16.54
N ARG A 198 7.03 -23.67 16.82
CA ARG A 198 5.84 -24.01 16.04
C ARG A 198 6.03 -23.59 14.59
N ASN A 199 5.41 -24.34 13.67
CA ASN A 199 5.37 -24.01 12.25
C ASN A 199 4.44 -22.82 11.97
N HIS A 200 4.80 -21.64 12.49
CA HIS A 200 4.10 -20.38 12.30
C HIS A 200 5.07 -19.20 12.39
N LYS A 201 5.02 -18.25 11.43
CA LYS A 201 6.01 -17.16 11.34
C LYS A 201 6.05 -16.28 12.59
N ALA A 202 4.89 -15.94 13.16
CA ALA A 202 4.85 -15.19 14.42
C ALA A 202 5.56 -15.90 15.60
N ASP A 203 5.44 -17.23 15.72
CA ASP A 203 6.13 -18.00 16.76
C ASP A 203 7.65 -18.02 16.49
N VAL A 204 8.06 -18.19 15.23
CA VAL A 204 9.48 -18.12 14.80
C VAL A 204 10.09 -16.76 15.15
N LEU A 205 9.44 -15.66 14.77
CA LEU A 205 9.97 -14.32 15.05
C LEU A 205 9.99 -13.99 16.54
N LEU A 206 9.02 -14.49 17.32
CA LEU A 206 9.09 -14.42 18.78
C LEU A 206 10.30 -15.19 19.32
N HIS A 207 10.63 -16.36 18.77
CA HIS A 207 11.83 -17.11 19.16
C HIS A 207 13.12 -16.38 18.77
N VAL A 208 13.16 -15.73 17.59
CA VAL A 208 14.28 -14.88 17.15
C VAL A 208 14.56 -13.77 18.17
N THR A 209 13.53 -13.14 18.74
CA THR A 209 13.75 -12.11 19.77
C THR A 209 14.32 -12.64 21.08
N LYS A 210 14.15 -13.94 21.37
CA LYS A 210 14.66 -14.58 22.60
C LYS A 210 16.07 -15.14 22.44
N TYR A 211 16.39 -15.62 21.24
CA TYR A 211 17.64 -16.33 20.93
C TYR A 211 18.22 -15.86 19.58
N PRO A 212 18.57 -14.58 19.41
CA PRO A 212 18.97 -14.04 18.12
C PRO A 212 20.22 -14.72 17.55
N ASP A 213 21.16 -15.11 18.40
CA ASP A 213 22.39 -15.84 18.06
C ASP A 213 22.15 -17.21 17.43
N ALA A 214 21.07 -17.91 17.84
CA ALA A 214 20.67 -19.18 17.26
C ALA A 214 20.11 -19.06 15.82
N TRP A 215 19.63 -17.87 15.43
CA TRP A 215 19.09 -17.58 14.09
C TRP A 215 20.04 -16.78 13.21
N PHE A 216 20.99 -16.07 13.83
CA PHE A 216 22.06 -15.32 13.19
C PHE A 216 23.41 -15.75 13.75
N PRO A 217 24.00 -16.86 13.25
CA PRO A 217 25.33 -17.32 13.69
C PRO A 217 26.45 -16.29 13.47
N GLN A 218 26.18 -15.22 12.72
CA GLN A 218 27.08 -14.07 12.57
C GLN A 218 27.25 -13.26 13.85
N ILE A 219 26.30 -13.34 14.79
CA ILE A 219 26.40 -12.69 16.09
C ILE A 219 27.59 -13.29 16.84
N GLY A 220 28.57 -12.45 17.17
CA GLY A 220 29.87 -12.86 17.75
C GLY A 220 30.99 -13.06 16.73
N GLN A 221 30.68 -13.20 15.45
CA GLN A 221 31.68 -13.24 14.37
C GLN A 221 31.88 -11.85 13.74
N ASP A 222 30.79 -11.10 13.56
CA ASP A 222 30.76 -9.80 12.91
C ASP A 222 30.10 -8.75 13.83
N SER A 223 30.90 -7.77 14.26
CA SER A 223 30.45 -6.71 15.17
C SER A 223 29.35 -5.83 14.58
N SER A 224 29.17 -5.84 13.25
CA SER A 224 28.06 -5.13 12.61
C SER A 224 26.70 -5.69 13.03
N PHE A 225 26.62 -6.95 13.47
CA PHE A 225 25.39 -7.60 13.95
C PHE A 225 25.03 -7.28 15.41
N SER A 226 25.86 -6.51 16.13
CA SER A 226 25.58 -6.11 17.52
C SER A 226 24.23 -5.41 17.70
N ALA A 227 23.74 -4.72 16.65
CA ALA A 227 22.44 -4.05 16.69
C ALA A 227 21.27 -5.04 16.93
N ILE A 228 21.38 -6.29 16.49
CA ILE A 228 20.32 -7.31 16.62
C ILE A 228 20.53 -8.31 17.77
N GLU A 229 21.57 -8.14 18.60
CA GLU A 229 21.74 -8.92 19.83
C GLU A 229 20.61 -8.68 20.83
N SER A 230 20.01 -7.48 20.79
CA SER A 230 18.88 -7.06 21.62
C SER A 230 17.65 -6.78 20.76
N LEU A 231 17.07 -7.84 20.19
CA LEU A 231 15.82 -7.76 19.44
C LEU A 231 14.60 -7.88 20.36
N HIS A 232 13.61 -7.05 20.08
CA HIS A 232 12.26 -7.16 20.61
C HIS A 232 11.25 -7.22 19.47
N MET A 233 10.02 -7.65 19.73
CA MET A 233 8.98 -7.74 18.68
C MET A 233 8.71 -6.39 18.01
N GLY A 234 8.89 -5.28 18.72
CA GLY A 234 8.81 -3.94 18.14
C GLY A 234 9.93 -3.66 17.12
N ASN A 235 11.09 -4.30 17.20
CA ASN A 235 12.19 -4.07 16.24
C ASN A 235 12.00 -4.79 14.90
N ILE A 236 10.99 -5.65 14.77
CA ILE A 236 10.81 -6.53 13.63
C ILE A 236 9.61 -6.06 12.80
N VAL A 237 9.82 -5.94 11.48
CA VAL A 237 8.74 -5.82 10.49
C VAL A 237 8.61 -7.13 9.73
N LEU A 238 7.41 -7.73 9.68
CA LEU A 238 7.13 -8.86 8.79
C LEU A 238 6.37 -8.37 7.55
N VAL A 239 6.94 -8.59 6.37
CA VAL A 239 6.29 -8.34 5.08
C VAL A 239 5.85 -9.68 4.52
N ASP A 240 4.56 -9.88 4.36
CA ASP A 240 3.97 -11.18 4.05
C ASP A 240 2.65 -10.97 3.32
N ASP A 241 2.22 -11.96 2.56
CA ASP A 241 0.97 -11.91 1.81
C ASP A 241 -0.12 -12.79 2.44
N GLN A 242 0.14 -13.45 3.57
CA GLN A 242 -0.84 -14.20 4.33
C GLN A 242 -1.07 -13.59 5.70
N ARG A 243 -2.30 -13.10 5.91
CA ARG A 243 -2.69 -12.46 7.18
C ARG A 243 -2.55 -13.38 8.39
N ALA A 244 -2.78 -14.68 8.19
CA ALA A 244 -2.65 -15.69 9.25
C ALA A 244 -1.23 -15.68 9.87
N ASN A 245 -0.19 -15.36 9.10
CA ASN A 245 1.19 -15.34 9.59
C ASN A 245 1.47 -14.23 10.62
N PHE A 246 0.63 -13.18 10.70
CA PHE A 246 0.83 -12.05 11.63
C PHE A 246 0.36 -12.35 13.06
N GLN A 247 -0.47 -13.36 13.27
CA GLN A 247 -0.98 -13.70 14.59
C GLN A 247 -1.22 -15.20 14.73
N SER A 248 -0.42 -15.81 15.57
CA SER A 248 -0.57 -17.21 15.94
C SER A 248 -1.76 -17.39 16.86
N GLN A 249 -2.49 -18.50 16.67
CA GLN A 249 -3.53 -18.96 17.60
C GLN A 249 -3.01 -19.23 19.02
N PHE A 250 -1.68 -19.30 19.20
CA PHE A 250 -1.04 -19.52 20.49
C PHE A 250 -0.49 -18.25 21.15
N GLY A 251 -0.90 -17.07 20.66
CA GLY A 251 -0.64 -15.78 21.32
C GLY A 251 0.57 -15.02 20.80
N ALA A 252 1.43 -15.62 19.95
CA ALA A 252 2.49 -14.87 19.29
C ALA A 252 1.90 -13.90 18.26
N SER A 253 2.29 -12.64 18.32
CA SER A 253 1.71 -11.56 17.51
C SER A 253 2.82 -10.68 16.96
N ILE A 254 2.81 -10.46 15.65
CA ILE A 254 3.69 -9.49 15.01
C ILE A 254 3.14 -8.09 15.27
N LEU A 255 3.97 -7.22 15.85
CA LEU A 255 3.56 -5.85 16.15
C LEU A 255 3.60 -4.95 14.92
N ARG A 256 4.52 -5.17 13.99
CA ARG A 256 4.66 -4.37 12.77
C ARG A 256 4.66 -5.28 11.56
N TYR A 257 3.71 -5.10 10.67
CA TYR A 257 3.58 -5.96 9.50
C TYR A 257 3.15 -5.18 8.26
N CYS A 258 3.50 -5.69 7.10
CA CYS A 258 2.96 -5.24 5.83
C CYS A 258 2.34 -6.41 5.08
N LYS A 259 1.04 -6.32 4.78
CA LYS A 259 0.28 -7.27 3.98
C LYS A 259 0.44 -6.92 2.50
N VAL A 260 1.06 -7.80 1.72
CA VAL A 260 1.08 -7.68 0.25
C VAL A 260 -0.26 -8.18 -0.31
N ALA A 261 -0.82 -7.47 -1.28
CA ALA A 261 -2.06 -7.88 -1.93
C ALA A 261 -1.83 -9.09 -2.84
N ARG A 262 -2.84 -9.96 -2.93
CA ARG A 262 -2.90 -11.04 -3.92
C ARG A 262 -4.02 -10.79 -4.91
N TYR A 263 -3.88 -11.32 -6.12
CA TYR A 263 -4.83 -11.12 -7.21
C TYR A 263 -4.75 -12.26 -8.23
N ASP A 264 -5.82 -12.39 -9.00
CA ASP A 264 -5.86 -13.29 -10.14
C ASP A 264 -5.52 -12.50 -11.41
N ALA A 265 -4.73 -13.10 -12.31
CA ALA A 265 -4.36 -12.49 -13.57
C ALA A 265 -4.71 -13.41 -14.74
N ASP A 266 -5.44 -12.86 -15.71
CA ASP A 266 -5.65 -13.48 -17.01
C ASP A 266 -4.47 -13.18 -17.93
N LEU A 267 -4.03 -14.20 -18.70
CA LEU A 267 -3.01 -14.07 -19.74
C LEU A 267 -1.64 -13.60 -19.22
N TYR A 268 -1.21 -14.10 -18.06
CA TYR A 268 0.12 -13.80 -17.51
C TYR A 268 1.22 -14.53 -18.30
N TYR A 269 2.01 -13.81 -19.10
CA TYR A 269 3.06 -14.37 -19.97
C TYR A 269 2.61 -15.63 -20.73
N ASP A 270 1.50 -15.53 -21.46
CA ASP A 270 0.86 -16.63 -22.22
C ASP A 270 0.35 -17.82 -21.39
N MET A 271 0.51 -17.79 -20.07
CA MET A 271 -0.21 -18.67 -19.17
C MET A 271 -1.67 -18.27 -19.15
N ARG A 272 -2.56 -19.25 -19.00
CA ARG A 272 -3.99 -18.99 -18.71
C ARG A 272 -4.12 -18.27 -17.36
N MET A 273 -5.34 -18.10 -16.88
CA MET A 273 -5.61 -17.53 -15.56
C MET A 273 -4.68 -18.11 -14.48
N VAL A 274 -3.79 -17.28 -13.95
CA VAL A 274 -2.92 -17.59 -12.80
C VAL A 274 -3.57 -16.94 -11.59
N LYS A 275 -3.84 -17.76 -10.57
CA LYS A 275 -4.54 -17.31 -9.37
C LYS A 275 -3.58 -16.96 -8.25
N ASN A 276 -4.03 -16.10 -7.34
CA ASN A 276 -3.33 -15.75 -6.10
C ASN A 276 -1.89 -15.23 -6.32
N MET A 277 -1.63 -14.57 -7.45
CA MET A 277 -0.38 -13.87 -7.68
C MET A 277 -0.24 -12.70 -6.71
N GLY A 278 0.97 -12.27 -6.41
CA GLY A 278 1.21 -11.15 -5.51
C GLY A 278 2.44 -10.35 -5.92
N GLY A 279 3.23 -9.96 -4.94
CA GLY A 279 4.48 -9.24 -5.14
C GLY A 279 4.38 -7.75 -4.80
N ILE A 280 5.30 -7.27 -3.95
CA ILE A 280 5.45 -5.84 -3.64
C ILE A 280 5.63 -5.05 -4.95
N GLY A 281 4.82 -4.02 -5.17
CA GLY A 281 4.91 -3.15 -6.34
C GLY A 281 4.56 -3.83 -7.66
N ALA A 282 3.81 -4.93 -7.60
CA ALA A 282 3.34 -5.63 -8.79
C ALA A 282 2.40 -4.78 -9.64
N HIS A 283 1.47 -4.04 -9.01
CA HIS A 283 0.49 -3.21 -9.69
C HIS A 283 0.70 -1.71 -9.49
N HIS A 284 1.53 -1.32 -8.52
CA HIS A 284 1.67 0.09 -8.16
C HIS A 284 3.04 0.41 -7.55
N ASP A 285 3.76 1.36 -8.14
CA ASP A 285 5.09 1.77 -7.65
C ASP A 285 5.08 2.34 -6.23
N ALA A 286 3.97 2.93 -5.79
CA ALA A 286 3.86 3.47 -4.44
C ALA A 286 4.04 2.42 -3.33
N ASP A 287 3.94 1.11 -3.61
CA ASP A 287 4.20 0.06 -2.62
C ASP A 287 5.64 0.13 -2.09
N TYR A 288 6.62 0.46 -2.95
CA TYR A 288 8.03 0.52 -2.57
C TYR A 288 8.28 1.65 -1.56
N ASP A 289 7.74 2.84 -1.84
CA ASP A 289 7.86 4.01 -0.97
C ASP A 289 7.04 3.83 0.32
N THR A 290 5.89 3.17 0.24
CA THR A 290 5.05 2.85 1.40
C THR A 290 5.78 1.93 2.36
N LEU A 291 6.40 0.85 1.86
CA LEU A 291 7.18 -0.06 2.70
C LEU A 291 8.38 0.65 3.32
N LYS A 292 9.13 1.40 2.52
CA LYS A 292 10.29 2.17 2.97
C LYS A 292 9.91 3.11 4.12
N ARG A 293 8.89 3.95 3.92
CA ARG A 293 8.40 4.89 4.95
C ARG A 293 7.91 4.17 6.20
N PHE A 294 7.24 3.03 6.06
CA PHE A 294 6.79 2.26 7.22
C PHE A 294 7.95 1.68 8.02
N VAL A 295 9.03 1.24 7.37
CA VAL A 295 10.22 0.75 8.07
C VAL A 295 10.96 1.89 8.77
N GLU A 296 10.92 3.10 8.21
CA GLU A 296 11.52 4.30 8.80
C GLU A 296 10.71 4.80 10.01
N ASP A 297 9.39 4.94 9.84
CA ASP A 297 8.49 5.56 10.82
C ASP A 297 7.24 4.68 11.09
N PRO A 298 7.38 3.46 11.64
CA PRO A 298 6.27 2.51 11.80
C PRO A 298 5.14 3.03 12.68
N TRP A 299 5.46 3.89 13.66
CA TRP A 299 4.50 4.57 14.54
C TRP A 299 3.56 5.52 13.82
N MET A 300 3.84 5.84 12.56
CA MET A 300 2.89 6.58 11.74
C MET A 300 1.72 5.68 11.35
N CYS A 301 1.93 4.38 11.17
CA CYS A 301 0.96 3.41 10.68
C CYS A 301 0.25 2.62 11.79
N LYS A 302 -0.13 3.27 12.90
CA LYS A 302 -0.89 2.60 13.96
C LYS A 302 -2.16 1.94 13.39
N GLU A 303 -2.39 0.69 13.78
CA GLU A 303 -3.64 -0.03 13.54
C GLU A 303 -4.70 0.46 14.51
N THR A 304 -5.16 1.70 14.31
CA THR A 304 -6.33 2.26 14.97
C THR A 304 -7.52 2.14 14.03
N LEU A 305 -8.72 1.97 14.58
CA LEU A 305 -9.97 2.11 13.84
C LEU A 305 -10.50 3.56 13.88
N GLN A 306 -9.59 4.50 14.16
CA GLN A 306 -9.88 5.92 14.33
C GLN A 306 -9.08 6.75 13.34
N ILE A 307 -9.65 7.89 12.96
CA ILE A 307 -8.96 8.92 12.19
C ILE A 307 -7.76 9.46 12.97
N ARG A 308 -6.69 9.82 12.25
CA ARG A 308 -5.52 10.47 12.85
C ARG A 308 -5.21 11.76 12.13
N CYS A 309 -5.32 12.88 12.84
CA CYS A 309 -5.03 14.20 12.30
C CYS A 309 -3.66 14.72 12.73
N GLN A 310 -2.97 15.41 11.82
CA GLN A 310 -1.61 15.91 12.02
C GLN A 310 -1.34 17.18 11.21
N GLU A 311 -0.58 18.09 11.81
CA GLU A 311 0.03 19.28 11.19
C GLU A 311 1.55 19.11 11.14
N ARG A 312 2.14 19.20 9.95
CA ARG A 312 3.60 19.22 9.76
C ARG A 312 4.14 20.61 10.05
N ASP A 313 5.40 20.69 10.43
CA ASP A 313 6.11 21.96 10.52
C ASP A 313 6.16 22.68 9.16
N PHE A 314 5.88 23.98 9.18
CA PHE A 314 6.05 24.87 8.02
C PHE A 314 6.41 26.27 8.48
N ARG A 315 7.01 27.06 7.60
CA ARG A 315 7.36 28.46 7.91
C ARG A 315 6.11 29.29 8.17
N GLY A 316 6.03 29.94 9.32
CA GLY A 316 4.88 30.77 9.70
C GLY A 316 3.80 30.04 10.49
N TRP A 317 4.06 28.79 10.91
CA TRP A 317 3.16 28.03 11.80
C TRP A 317 2.86 28.77 13.11
N GLU A 318 3.75 29.64 13.57
CA GLU A 318 3.59 30.47 14.77
C GLU A 318 2.40 31.42 14.67
N SER A 319 2.01 31.78 13.44
CA SER A 319 0.82 32.60 13.18
C SER A 319 -0.49 31.81 13.28
N GLN A 320 -0.42 30.50 13.51
CA GLN A 320 -1.55 29.59 13.65
C GLN A 320 -2.61 29.81 12.55
N PRO A 321 -2.21 29.73 11.27
CA PRO A 321 -3.11 30.10 10.18
C PRO A 321 -4.37 29.23 10.21
N PRO A 322 -5.57 29.78 10.02
CA PRO A 322 -6.80 28.99 10.10
C PRO A 322 -6.92 28.02 8.92
N VAL A 323 -7.70 26.95 9.09
CA VAL A 323 -8.13 26.09 7.97
C VAL A 323 -9.25 26.79 7.21
N LYS A 324 -9.09 26.95 5.89
CA LYS A 324 -10.08 27.54 4.98
C LYS A 324 -10.72 26.52 4.04
N LEU A 325 -9.95 25.51 3.63
CA LEU A 325 -10.37 24.48 2.68
C LEU A 325 -10.14 23.10 3.28
N VAL A 326 -11.18 22.28 3.31
CA VAL A 326 -11.10 20.86 3.68
C VAL A 326 -11.42 20.03 2.45
N VAL A 327 -10.46 19.21 2.02
CA VAL A 327 -10.57 18.34 0.87
C VAL A 327 -10.67 16.91 1.35
N PHE A 328 -11.74 16.22 0.97
CA PHE A 328 -11.93 14.80 1.28
C PHE A 328 -11.58 13.94 0.08
N ASP A 329 -10.93 12.81 0.31
CA ASP A 329 -11.08 11.69 -0.62
C ASP A 329 -12.51 11.14 -0.55
N PHE A 330 -12.92 10.46 -1.61
CA PHE A 330 -14.22 9.81 -1.66
C PHE A 330 -14.13 8.37 -1.20
N ASP A 331 -13.31 7.57 -1.89
CA ASP A 331 -13.22 6.13 -1.75
C ASP A 331 -12.62 5.76 -0.38
N GLU A 332 -13.33 4.93 0.40
CA GLU A 332 -12.91 4.43 1.73
C GLU A 332 -12.54 5.55 2.74
N THR A 333 -12.95 6.78 2.44
CA THR A 333 -12.79 7.98 3.27
C THR A 333 -14.17 8.52 3.64
N LEU A 334 -14.99 8.89 2.65
CA LEU A 334 -16.41 9.19 2.86
C LEU A 334 -17.24 7.91 2.80
N THR A 335 -16.94 7.04 1.83
CA THR A 335 -17.51 5.70 1.76
C THR A 335 -16.79 4.74 2.73
N LEU A 336 -17.42 3.61 3.06
CA LEU A 336 -16.82 2.49 3.80
C LEU A 336 -16.11 1.53 2.88
N ALA A 337 -16.77 1.26 1.75
CA ALA A 337 -16.28 0.51 0.60
C ALA A 337 -17.04 1.04 -0.61
N THR A 338 -16.36 1.22 -1.74
CA THR A 338 -16.96 1.91 -2.88
C THR A 338 -17.53 0.94 -3.89
N PHE A 339 -18.85 0.75 -3.82
CA PHE A 339 -19.63 0.00 -4.79
C PHE A 339 -20.24 0.93 -5.83
N MET A 340 -19.80 0.79 -7.07
CA MET A 340 -20.39 1.51 -8.21
C MET A 340 -21.26 0.58 -9.06
N PRO A 341 -22.46 1.02 -9.45
CA PRO A 341 -23.26 0.37 -10.48
C PRO A 341 -22.52 0.24 -11.81
N GLN A 342 -22.74 -0.85 -12.53
CA GLN A 342 -22.17 -1.07 -13.87
C GLN A 342 -22.76 -0.16 -14.96
N SER A 343 -23.88 0.52 -14.65
CA SER A 343 -24.54 1.44 -15.58
C SER A 343 -23.63 2.62 -15.92
N LYS A 344 -23.23 2.75 -17.18
CA LYS A 344 -22.46 3.92 -17.66
C LYS A 344 -23.15 5.26 -17.36
N ALA A 345 -24.49 5.26 -17.26
CA ALA A 345 -25.25 6.48 -17.00
C ALA A 345 -24.92 7.13 -15.64
N ILE A 346 -24.45 6.36 -14.64
CA ILE A 346 -24.00 6.94 -13.38
C ILE A 346 -22.81 7.88 -13.58
N ALA A 347 -21.95 7.60 -14.56
CA ALA A 347 -20.74 8.37 -14.85
C ALA A 347 -20.97 9.51 -15.86
N THR A 348 -22.12 9.56 -16.55
CA THR A 348 -22.34 10.54 -17.63
C THR A 348 -23.55 11.45 -17.42
N LYS A 349 -24.52 11.07 -16.56
CA LYS A 349 -25.75 11.85 -16.32
C LYS A 349 -25.79 12.34 -14.87
N VAL A 350 -25.67 13.66 -14.68
CA VAL A 350 -25.85 14.28 -13.35
C VAL A 350 -27.29 14.09 -12.88
N GLY A 351 -27.47 13.62 -11.64
CA GLY A 351 -28.78 13.29 -11.08
C GLY A 351 -29.31 11.92 -11.48
N TRP A 352 -28.46 11.02 -11.97
CA TRP A 352 -28.84 9.64 -12.24
C TRP A 352 -29.36 8.95 -10.96
N THR A 353 -30.37 8.08 -11.13
CA THR A 353 -30.87 7.22 -10.06
C THR A 353 -30.92 5.76 -10.51
N PRO A 354 -30.86 4.79 -9.58
CA PRO A 354 -30.94 3.37 -9.95
C PRO A 354 -32.26 2.97 -10.63
N ALA A 355 -33.34 3.74 -10.46
CA ALA A 355 -34.60 3.52 -11.15
C ALA A 355 -34.49 3.68 -12.69
N GLU A 356 -33.50 4.44 -13.15
CA GLU A 356 -33.21 4.66 -14.57
C GLU A 356 -32.24 3.60 -15.15
N ALA A 357 -31.70 2.71 -14.31
CA ALA A 357 -30.77 1.68 -14.75
C ALA A 357 -31.48 0.64 -15.62
N ALA A 358 -30.84 0.22 -16.72
CA ALA A 358 -31.33 -0.90 -17.53
C ALA A 358 -31.39 -2.21 -16.73
N PHE A 359 -30.49 -2.37 -15.75
CA PHE A 359 -30.42 -3.51 -14.84
C PHE A 359 -30.73 -3.03 -13.41
N LYS A 360 -31.77 -3.59 -12.79
CA LYS A 360 -32.25 -3.23 -11.44
C LYS A 360 -31.46 -3.96 -10.35
N ASP A 361 -30.14 -3.94 -10.45
CA ASP A 361 -29.27 -4.72 -9.55
C ASP A 361 -29.07 -4.02 -8.20
N TRP A 362 -29.33 -2.72 -8.17
CA TRP A 362 -29.16 -1.86 -7.01
C TRP A 362 -30.41 -1.01 -6.81
N SER A 363 -30.92 -0.97 -5.58
CA SER A 363 -31.80 0.12 -5.16
C SER A 363 -30.98 1.32 -4.67
N GLN A 364 -31.63 2.49 -4.52
CA GLN A 364 -30.99 3.64 -3.88
C GLN A 364 -30.59 3.32 -2.44
N GLU A 365 -31.46 2.61 -1.71
CA GLU A 365 -31.18 2.19 -0.33
C GLU A 365 -29.96 1.27 -0.26
N ASP A 366 -29.82 0.31 -1.19
CA ASP A 366 -28.64 -0.55 -1.26
C ASP A 366 -27.37 0.28 -1.47
N LEU A 367 -27.35 1.19 -2.45
CA LEU A 367 -26.14 2.00 -2.70
C LEU A 367 -25.75 2.85 -1.49
N VAL A 368 -26.72 3.46 -0.81
CA VAL A 368 -26.45 4.21 0.42
C VAL A 368 -25.96 3.29 1.53
N LYS A 369 -26.61 2.13 1.72
CA LYS A 369 -26.31 1.17 2.77
C LYS A 369 -24.93 0.54 2.64
N TYR A 370 -24.51 0.19 1.42
CA TYR A 370 -23.22 -0.46 1.15
C TYR A 370 -22.05 0.54 1.05
N ASN A 371 -22.32 1.75 0.55
CA ASN A 371 -21.25 2.75 0.44
C ASN A 371 -21.08 3.58 1.71
N PHE A 372 -22.15 3.95 2.42
CA PHE A 372 -22.05 4.97 3.48
C PHE A 372 -22.49 4.49 4.87
N GLU A 373 -23.39 3.51 4.99
CA GLU A 373 -23.86 3.05 6.30
C GLU A 373 -22.95 2.01 6.94
N SER A 374 -22.60 2.25 8.19
CA SER A 374 -21.75 1.35 8.97
C SER A 374 -22.59 0.38 9.81
N PRO A 375 -22.29 -0.93 9.79
CA PRO A 375 -22.89 -1.90 10.70
C PRO A 375 -22.27 -1.87 12.10
N TRP A 376 -21.21 -1.10 12.34
CA TRP A 376 -20.42 -1.13 13.59
C TRP A 376 -20.73 0.02 14.55
N VAL A 377 -21.48 1.03 14.12
CA VAL A 377 -21.89 2.16 14.97
C VAL A 377 -23.41 2.23 15.04
N GLU A 378 -23.92 2.71 16.17
CA GLU A 378 -25.36 2.87 16.36
C GLU A 378 -25.92 4.03 15.54
N GLY A 379 -27.14 3.87 15.00
CA GLY A 379 -27.82 4.90 14.21
C GLY A 379 -27.31 5.00 12.77
N SER A 380 -27.71 6.07 12.07
CA SER A 380 -27.30 6.31 10.67
C SER A 380 -25.97 7.04 10.62
N ARG A 381 -24.95 6.40 10.06
CA ARG A 381 -23.64 7.02 9.80
C ARG A 381 -23.79 8.19 8.83
N VAL A 382 -24.67 8.09 7.84
CA VAL A 382 -24.94 9.17 6.87
C VAL A 382 -25.44 10.43 7.57
N GLN A 383 -26.36 10.31 8.54
CA GLN A 383 -26.83 11.49 9.29
C GLN A 383 -25.73 12.11 10.14
N LYS A 384 -24.85 11.30 10.74
CA LYS A 384 -23.70 11.80 11.51
C LYS A 384 -22.68 12.50 10.61
N LEU A 385 -22.36 11.92 9.45
CA LEU A 385 -21.55 12.57 8.41
C LEU A 385 -22.15 13.91 8.01
N LYS A 386 -23.46 13.94 7.72
CA LYS A 386 -24.17 15.16 7.35
C LYS A 386 -24.03 16.25 8.42
N SER A 387 -24.31 15.91 9.68
CA SER A 387 -24.16 16.84 10.80
C SER A 387 -22.73 17.38 10.93
N MET A 388 -21.72 16.54 10.73
CA MET A 388 -20.32 16.94 10.79
C MET A 388 -19.95 17.89 9.64
N LEU A 389 -20.40 17.61 8.40
CA LEU A 389 -20.19 18.52 7.26
C LEU A 389 -20.89 19.87 7.48
N GLU A 390 -22.14 19.88 7.95
CA GLU A 390 -22.88 21.10 8.29
C GLU A 390 -22.16 21.97 9.33
N ASP A 391 -21.56 21.35 10.35
CA ASP A 391 -20.80 22.07 11.36
C ASP A 391 -19.52 22.68 10.80
N ILE A 392 -18.84 21.99 9.87
CA ILE A 392 -17.66 22.54 9.19
C ILE A 392 -18.05 23.74 8.31
N GLU A 393 -19.19 23.67 7.62
CA GLU A 393 -19.71 24.77 6.79
C GLU A 393 -20.13 25.99 7.63
N LYS A 394 -20.76 25.79 8.79
CA LYS A 394 -21.13 26.89 9.72
C LYS A 394 -19.91 27.70 10.15
N GLU A 395 -18.74 27.06 10.26
CA GLU A 395 -17.46 27.69 10.53
C GLU A 395 -16.83 28.37 9.30
N GLN A 396 -17.59 28.56 8.22
CA GLN A 396 -17.20 29.25 6.99
C GLN A 396 -16.03 28.60 6.25
N ARG A 397 -15.81 27.30 6.45
CA ARG A 397 -14.83 26.53 5.67
C ARG A 397 -15.46 26.02 4.39
N VAL A 398 -14.67 25.98 3.32
CA VAL A 398 -15.08 25.39 2.05
C VAL A 398 -14.77 23.91 2.05
N LEU A 399 -15.71 23.10 1.59
CA LEU A 399 -15.57 21.66 1.45
C LEU A 399 -15.43 21.29 -0.03
N ALA A 400 -14.48 20.41 -0.33
CA ALA A 400 -14.29 19.85 -1.67
C ALA A 400 -13.95 18.37 -1.61
N ILE A 401 -14.07 17.68 -2.75
CA ILE A 401 -13.64 16.29 -2.92
C ILE A 401 -12.52 16.21 -3.97
N LEU A 402 -11.48 15.44 -3.66
CA LEU A 402 -10.40 15.09 -4.60
C LEU A 402 -10.25 13.57 -4.65
N THR A 403 -10.76 12.96 -5.72
CA THR A 403 -10.87 11.50 -5.86
C THR A 403 -10.02 10.94 -7.00
N GLN A 404 -9.59 9.69 -6.84
CA GLN A 404 -8.97 8.87 -7.89
C GLN A 404 -9.96 7.83 -8.47
N ASN A 405 -11.25 7.94 -8.17
CA ASN A 405 -12.26 7.01 -8.65
C ASN A 405 -12.28 6.98 -10.18
N ALA A 406 -12.10 5.79 -10.76
CA ALA A 406 -12.04 5.59 -12.21
C ALA A 406 -13.37 5.87 -12.93
N SER A 407 -14.49 5.91 -12.20
CA SER A 407 -15.81 6.24 -12.74
C SER A 407 -16.04 7.75 -12.92
N GLY A 408 -15.08 8.57 -12.47
CA GLY A 408 -15.07 10.01 -12.71
C GLY A 408 -15.98 10.82 -11.79
N VAL A 409 -15.96 12.15 -11.99
CA VAL A 409 -16.58 13.14 -11.10
C VAL A 409 -18.10 13.01 -11.00
N VAL A 410 -18.77 12.67 -12.09
CA VAL A 410 -20.24 12.56 -12.15
C VAL A 410 -20.74 11.34 -11.37
N ALA A 411 -20.00 10.22 -11.40
CA ALA A 411 -20.36 9.03 -10.63
C ALA A 411 -20.29 9.29 -9.13
N VAL A 412 -19.20 9.92 -8.68
CA VAL A 412 -19.02 10.35 -7.29
C VAL A 412 -20.12 11.32 -6.87
N LEU A 413 -20.41 12.34 -7.70
CA LEU A 413 -21.50 13.28 -7.46
C LEU A 413 -22.86 12.56 -7.30
N ASN A 414 -23.16 11.59 -8.15
CA ASN A 414 -24.42 10.86 -8.08
C ASN A 414 -24.53 10.03 -6.79
N LEU A 415 -23.47 9.33 -6.37
CA LEU A 415 -23.49 8.62 -5.08
C LEU A 415 -23.72 9.56 -3.89
N LEU A 416 -23.07 10.73 -3.89
CA LEU A 416 -23.28 11.75 -2.86
C LEU A 416 -24.71 12.29 -2.87
N LYS A 417 -25.32 12.46 -4.05
CA LYS A 417 -26.72 12.85 -4.18
C LYS A 417 -27.66 11.79 -3.61
N LEU A 418 -27.41 10.51 -3.88
CA LEU A 418 -28.22 9.42 -3.33
C LEU A 418 -28.18 9.38 -1.79
N ALA A 419 -27.04 9.74 -1.19
CA ALA A 419 -26.84 9.86 0.25
C ALA A 419 -27.23 11.24 0.84
N ASN A 420 -27.71 12.18 0.02
CA ASN A 420 -28.00 13.57 0.41
C ASN A 420 -26.80 14.31 1.05
N LEU A 421 -25.58 14.03 0.58
CA LEU A 421 -24.35 14.67 1.04
C LEU A 421 -23.81 15.72 0.05
N ALA A 422 -24.26 15.69 -1.21
CA ALA A 422 -23.69 16.52 -2.27
C ALA A 422 -23.73 18.02 -1.96
N GLU A 423 -24.83 18.53 -1.41
CA GLU A 423 -25.05 19.97 -1.19
C GLU A 423 -24.05 20.61 -0.21
N HIS A 424 -23.35 19.81 0.59
CA HIS A 424 -22.30 20.29 1.49
C HIS A 424 -20.97 20.60 0.80
N PHE A 425 -20.81 20.19 -0.47
CA PHE A 425 -19.55 20.35 -1.19
C PHE A 425 -19.63 21.48 -2.21
N SER A 426 -18.60 22.32 -2.24
CA SER A 426 -18.47 23.40 -3.23
C SER A 426 -17.86 22.92 -4.54
N ALA A 427 -17.02 21.87 -4.51
CA ALA A 427 -16.38 21.31 -5.69
C ALA A 427 -16.04 19.82 -5.54
N ILE A 428 -15.95 19.12 -6.67
CA ILE A 428 -15.48 17.74 -6.79
C ILE A 428 -14.49 17.70 -7.95
N TRP A 429 -13.32 17.11 -7.74
CA TRP A 429 -12.29 16.94 -8.75
C TRP A 429 -11.86 15.48 -8.83
N SER A 430 -11.70 14.99 -10.05
CA SER A 430 -11.17 13.66 -10.33
C SER A 430 -9.80 13.75 -10.95
N MET A 431 -8.88 12.90 -10.50
CA MET A 431 -7.55 12.75 -11.09
C MET A 431 -7.47 11.62 -12.11
N SER A 432 -8.55 10.85 -12.26
CA SER A 432 -8.64 9.81 -13.27
C SER A 432 -8.53 10.45 -14.65
N PRO A 433 -7.77 9.86 -15.59
CA PRO A 433 -7.75 10.34 -16.97
C PRO A 433 -9.19 10.40 -17.49
N ALA A 434 -9.67 11.62 -17.76
CA ALA A 434 -10.94 11.80 -18.45
C ALA A 434 -10.87 11.10 -19.81
N GLN A 435 -11.92 10.36 -20.17
CA GLN A 435 -12.05 9.95 -21.57
C GLN A 435 -12.21 11.21 -22.43
N SER A 436 -11.81 11.15 -23.70
CA SER A 436 -11.83 12.31 -24.58
C SER A 436 -13.20 13.03 -24.54
N GLY A 437 -13.25 14.25 -24.00
CA GLY A 437 -14.45 15.08 -23.91
C GLY A 437 -15.22 14.98 -22.59
N GLU A 438 -14.82 14.13 -21.64
CA GLU A 438 -15.41 14.08 -20.30
C GLU A 438 -14.81 15.16 -19.39
N CYS A 439 -15.65 15.77 -18.54
CA CYS A 439 -15.20 16.70 -17.52
C CYS A 439 -14.65 15.93 -16.30
N ASP A 440 -13.55 16.39 -15.75
CA ASP A 440 -12.91 15.87 -14.53
C ASP A 440 -13.18 16.75 -13.30
N GLY A 441 -13.95 17.84 -13.45
CA GLY A 441 -14.36 18.73 -12.38
C GLY A 441 -15.86 19.00 -12.36
N ALA A 442 -16.39 19.22 -11.15
CA ALA A 442 -17.73 19.72 -10.93
C ALA A 442 -17.73 20.76 -9.80
N PHE A 443 -18.55 21.80 -9.89
CA PHE A 443 -18.72 22.80 -8.82
C PHE A 443 -20.18 23.15 -8.59
N TRP A 444 -20.50 23.55 -7.37
CA TRP A 444 -21.84 23.97 -6.97
C TRP A 444 -21.99 25.49 -7.05
N GLU A 445 -22.99 25.96 -7.78
CA GLU A 445 -23.33 27.37 -7.90
C GLU A 445 -24.84 27.54 -8.11
N SER A 446 -25.45 28.47 -7.37
CA SER A 446 -26.87 28.84 -7.53
C SER A 446 -27.84 27.65 -7.55
N GLY A 447 -27.65 26.67 -6.68
CA GLY A 447 -28.55 25.52 -6.56
C GLY A 447 -28.37 24.43 -7.62
N ARG A 448 -27.29 24.49 -8.42
CA ARG A 448 -27.01 23.49 -9.46
C ARG A 448 -25.53 23.14 -9.56
N TRP A 449 -25.27 21.93 -10.03
CA TRP A 449 -23.93 21.44 -10.33
C TRP A 449 -23.53 21.77 -11.76
N HIS A 450 -22.33 22.33 -11.90
CA HIS A 450 -21.71 22.68 -13.17
C HIS A 450 -20.48 21.79 -13.41
N LEU A 451 -20.39 21.19 -14.59
CA LEU A 451 -19.21 20.42 -15.00
C LEU A 451 -18.19 21.35 -15.67
N PHE A 452 -16.90 21.08 -15.44
CA PHE A 452 -15.81 21.83 -16.05
C PHE A 452 -14.56 20.96 -16.19
N GLN A 453 -13.60 21.42 -17.00
CA GLN A 453 -12.28 20.81 -17.10
C GLN A 453 -11.33 21.44 -16.07
N THR A 454 -10.79 20.63 -15.17
CA THR A 454 -9.73 21.01 -14.24
C THR A 454 -8.41 21.25 -14.98
N PRO A 455 -7.46 21.99 -14.38
CA PRO A 455 -6.11 22.07 -14.92
C PRO A 455 -5.28 20.78 -14.70
N GLY A 456 -5.88 19.67 -14.26
CA GLY A 456 -5.20 18.44 -13.85
C GLY A 456 -4.36 17.77 -14.95
N SER A 457 -4.68 17.98 -16.23
CA SER A 457 -3.87 17.50 -17.36
C SER A 457 -2.46 18.10 -17.41
N GLN A 458 -2.23 19.23 -16.73
CA GLN A 458 -0.94 19.94 -16.67
C GLN A 458 -0.09 19.49 -15.48
N LEU A 459 -0.63 18.63 -14.61
CA LEU A 459 -0.03 18.28 -13.33
C LEU A 459 0.39 16.83 -13.29
N HIS A 460 1.38 16.55 -12.44
CA HIS A 460 1.64 15.21 -12.00
C HIS A 460 0.40 14.66 -11.27
N ARG A 461 0.02 13.42 -11.54
CA ARG A 461 -1.22 12.80 -11.01
C ARG A 461 -1.05 12.36 -9.56
N HIS A 462 -0.79 13.32 -8.68
CA HIS A 462 -0.69 13.12 -7.24
C HIS A 462 -1.44 14.20 -6.45
N LYS A 463 -2.13 13.83 -5.36
CA LYS A 463 -3.00 14.76 -4.63
C LYS A 463 -2.24 15.95 -4.03
N ALA A 464 -1.05 15.70 -3.45
CA ALA A 464 -0.20 16.78 -2.95
C ALA A 464 0.17 17.83 -4.02
N ASP A 465 0.43 17.42 -5.27
CA ASP A 465 0.72 18.33 -6.38
C ASP A 465 -0.53 19.13 -6.77
N VAL A 466 -1.70 18.46 -6.84
CA VAL A 466 -2.99 19.11 -7.09
C VAL A 466 -3.30 20.17 -6.03
N LEU A 467 -3.17 19.85 -4.74
CA LEU A 467 -3.48 20.79 -3.65
C LEU A 467 -2.52 21.99 -3.61
N THR A 468 -1.26 21.79 -3.99
CA THR A 468 -0.31 22.90 -4.16
C THR A 468 -0.81 23.85 -5.25
N HIS A 469 -1.19 23.33 -6.40
CA HIS A 469 -1.74 24.15 -7.48
C HIS A 469 -3.13 24.76 -7.15
N VAL A 470 -3.95 24.10 -6.33
CA VAL A 470 -5.22 24.67 -5.83
C VAL A 470 -4.93 25.91 -4.99
N ALA A 471 -3.94 25.85 -4.10
CA ALA A 471 -3.53 27.00 -3.28
C ALA A 471 -2.96 28.15 -4.14
N GLU A 472 -2.17 27.84 -5.17
CA GLU A 472 -1.58 28.84 -6.06
C GLU A 472 -2.58 29.47 -7.04
N HIS A 473 -3.59 28.70 -7.46
CA HIS A 473 -4.52 29.08 -8.52
C HIS A 473 -5.99 28.75 -8.19
N PRO A 474 -6.55 29.27 -7.07
CA PRO A 474 -7.88 28.87 -6.60
C PRO A 474 -8.99 29.10 -7.63
N LEU A 475 -8.93 30.19 -8.41
CA LEU A 475 -9.91 30.50 -9.47
C LEU A 475 -10.04 29.40 -10.54
N ARG A 476 -8.97 28.63 -10.81
CA ARG A 476 -8.99 27.55 -11.81
C ARG A 476 -9.67 26.29 -11.31
N TRP A 477 -9.73 26.10 -9.99
CA TRP A 477 -10.31 24.93 -9.33
C TRP A 477 -11.70 25.22 -8.75
N PHE A 478 -12.01 26.49 -8.52
CA PHE A 478 -13.30 27.02 -8.09
C PHE A 478 -13.81 28.12 -9.04
N PRO A 479 -14.30 27.77 -10.25
CA PRO A 479 -14.76 28.77 -11.22
C PRO A 479 -15.85 29.72 -10.69
N GLN A 480 -16.66 29.26 -9.73
CA GLN A 480 -17.70 30.06 -9.05
C GLN A 480 -17.15 31.24 -8.21
N MET A 481 -15.83 31.35 -8.07
CA MET A 481 -15.20 32.53 -7.46
C MET A 481 -15.17 33.74 -8.42
N GLY A 482 -15.32 33.54 -9.73
CA GLY A 482 -15.25 34.61 -10.74
C GLY A 482 -16.36 35.66 -10.63
N GLY A 483 -17.46 35.36 -9.92
CA GLY A 483 -18.62 36.25 -9.76
C GLY A 483 -18.48 37.38 -8.73
N GLY A 484 -17.32 37.56 -8.10
CA GLY A 484 -16.98 38.75 -7.29
C GLY A 484 -17.48 38.81 -5.84
N ASP A 485 -18.55 38.10 -5.47
CA ASP A 485 -19.06 38.09 -4.08
C ASP A 485 -19.65 36.74 -3.62
N SER A 486 -19.16 35.62 -4.16
CA SER A 486 -19.59 34.31 -3.65
C SER A 486 -19.00 34.05 -2.25
N PRO A 487 -19.73 33.36 -1.34
CA PRO A 487 -19.18 32.94 -0.05
C PRO A 487 -17.85 32.16 -0.19
N VAL A 488 -17.75 31.33 -1.24
CA VAL A 488 -16.52 30.61 -1.60
C VAL A 488 -15.38 31.57 -1.95
N ALA A 489 -15.64 32.64 -2.72
CA ALA A 489 -14.64 33.65 -3.07
C ALA A 489 -14.09 34.35 -1.82
N ARG A 490 -14.96 34.69 -0.86
CA ARG A 490 -14.56 35.32 0.40
C ARG A 490 -13.74 34.36 1.27
N ALA A 491 -14.21 33.12 1.43
CA ALA A 491 -13.54 32.11 2.26
C ALA A 491 -12.16 31.70 1.72
N LEU A 492 -12.03 31.57 0.39
CA LEU A 492 -10.77 31.18 -0.27
C LEU A 492 -9.90 32.38 -0.69
N SER A 493 -10.24 33.59 -0.24
CA SER A 493 -9.40 34.76 -0.47
C SER A 493 -8.03 34.56 0.21
N ASN A 494 -6.95 34.82 -0.53
CA ASN A 494 -5.57 34.56 -0.09
C ASN A 494 -5.38 33.12 0.43
N LEU A 495 -5.91 32.12 -0.30
CA LEU A 495 -5.67 30.72 0.01
C LEU A 495 -4.18 30.41 -0.11
N ARG A 496 -3.64 29.69 0.88
CA ARG A 496 -2.28 29.15 0.86
C ARG A 496 -2.32 27.70 1.30
N LEU A 497 -1.22 26.97 1.09
CA LEU A 497 -1.17 25.55 1.39
C LEU A 497 -1.38 25.25 2.87
N GLU A 498 -0.91 26.13 3.77
CA GLU A 498 -1.16 26.04 5.21
C GLU A 498 -2.66 26.16 5.56
N ASN A 499 -3.51 26.70 4.69
CA ASN A 499 -4.94 26.78 4.93
C ASN A 499 -5.73 25.55 4.45
N VAL A 500 -5.06 24.55 3.87
CA VAL A 500 -5.69 23.38 3.25
C VAL A 500 -5.48 22.15 4.12
N VAL A 501 -6.56 21.40 4.38
CA VAL A 501 -6.53 20.09 5.02
C VAL A 501 -6.93 19.02 4.01
N LEU A 502 -6.16 17.94 3.91
CA LEU A 502 -6.55 16.74 3.17
C LEU A 502 -7.00 15.64 4.14
N VAL A 503 -8.24 15.18 4.01
CA VAL A 503 -8.77 14.00 4.71
C VAL A 503 -8.79 12.85 3.73
N ASP A 504 -7.97 11.84 3.97
CA ASP A 504 -7.69 10.79 2.99
C ASP A 504 -7.31 9.50 3.72
N ASP A 505 -7.57 8.37 3.11
CA ASP A 505 -7.29 7.06 3.64
C ASP A 505 -6.04 6.43 3.01
N GLU A 506 -5.29 7.14 2.18
CA GLU A 506 -4.02 6.71 1.59
C GLU A 506 -2.87 7.65 2.00
N ARG A 507 -1.83 7.08 2.61
CA ARG A 507 -0.70 7.89 3.12
C ARG A 507 0.17 8.42 2.00
N ALA A 508 0.26 7.68 0.90
CA ALA A 508 1.05 8.10 -0.26
C ALA A 508 0.58 9.49 -0.74
N ASN A 509 -0.73 9.75 -0.69
CA ASN A 509 -1.34 11.00 -1.16
C ASN A 509 -0.87 12.27 -0.42
N PHE A 510 -0.27 12.17 0.77
CA PHE A 510 0.19 13.32 1.56
C PHE A 510 1.55 13.88 1.11
N ARG A 511 2.31 13.17 0.27
CA ARG A 511 3.63 13.63 -0.20
C ARG A 511 4.00 13.06 -1.56
N SER A 512 4.23 13.94 -2.53
CA SER A 512 4.78 13.61 -3.85
C SER A 512 6.30 13.72 -3.83
N GLU A 513 6.99 12.67 -4.28
CA GLU A 513 8.45 12.71 -4.52
C GLU A 513 8.79 12.93 -6.01
N ALA A 514 7.79 12.83 -6.88
CA ALA A 514 7.97 12.89 -8.33
C ALA A 514 8.08 14.33 -8.87
N SER A 515 7.53 15.31 -8.16
CA SER A 515 7.63 16.71 -8.58
C SER A 515 8.99 17.31 -8.20
N LEU A 516 9.50 18.20 -9.06
CA LEU A 516 10.75 18.94 -8.82
C LEU A 516 10.75 19.71 -7.49
N ALA A 517 9.56 20.08 -6.99
CA ALA A 517 9.38 20.81 -5.74
C ALA A 517 9.08 19.89 -4.53
N ALA A 518 8.97 18.57 -4.72
CA ALA A 518 8.59 17.59 -3.69
C ALA A 518 7.33 18.04 -2.91
N ALA A 519 6.20 18.18 -3.60
CA ALA A 519 4.96 18.69 -3.03
C ALA A 519 4.51 17.89 -1.79
N MET A 520 4.06 18.61 -0.76
CA MET A 520 3.75 18.05 0.55
C MET A 520 2.50 18.68 1.14
N VAL A 521 1.57 17.85 1.61
CA VAL A 521 0.41 18.32 2.35
C VAL A 521 0.83 18.65 3.79
N LEU A 522 0.58 19.89 4.22
CA LEU A 522 0.99 20.38 5.54
C LEU A 522 0.04 19.93 6.65
N ARG A 523 -1.27 19.82 6.37
CA ARG A 523 -2.28 19.40 7.33
C ARG A 523 -3.12 18.29 6.73
N TYR A 524 -3.23 17.17 7.44
CA TYR A 524 -4.01 16.05 6.94
C TYR A 524 -4.62 15.22 8.06
N CYS A 525 -5.68 14.50 7.70
CA CYS A 525 -6.26 13.48 8.54
C CYS A 525 -6.26 12.14 7.80
N LYS A 526 -5.57 11.15 8.35
CA LYS A 526 -5.51 9.80 7.82
C LYS A 526 -6.69 8.99 8.35
N VAL A 527 -7.61 8.60 7.48
CA VAL A 527 -8.71 7.69 7.82
C VAL A 527 -8.19 6.27 7.95
N ALA A 528 -8.64 5.52 8.95
CA ALA A 528 -8.21 4.15 9.16
C ALA A 528 -8.71 3.22 8.05
N ARG A 529 -7.86 2.27 7.62
CA ARG A 529 -8.27 1.14 6.78
C ARG A 529 -8.21 -0.16 7.59
N TYR A 530 -9.16 -1.04 7.36
CA TYR A 530 -9.31 -2.34 8.03
C TYR A 530 -9.88 -3.38 7.08
N ASP A 531 -9.72 -4.66 7.42
CA ASP A 531 -10.30 -5.75 6.62
C ASP A 531 -11.27 -6.50 7.53
N GLU A 532 -12.52 -6.64 7.10
CA GLU A 532 -13.62 -7.17 7.91
C GLU A 532 -14.67 -7.86 7.03
N THR A 533 -15.40 -8.80 7.61
CA THR A 533 -16.59 -9.39 6.99
C THR A 533 -17.68 -8.34 6.86
N TYR A 534 -17.96 -7.92 5.63
CA TYR A 534 -18.91 -6.85 5.34
C TYR A 534 -20.22 -7.40 4.82
N ARG A 535 -21.23 -7.41 5.68
CA ARG A 535 -22.61 -7.77 5.32
C ARG A 535 -22.65 -9.15 4.62
N ASP A 536 -23.21 -9.21 3.42
CA ASP A 536 -23.30 -10.37 2.52
C ASP A 536 -22.16 -10.44 1.49
N CYS A 537 -21.20 -9.50 1.51
CA CYS A 537 -20.06 -9.47 0.59
C CYS A 537 -18.90 -10.38 1.02
N GLY A 538 -18.97 -10.96 2.23
CA GLY A 538 -17.86 -11.71 2.81
C GLY A 538 -16.75 -10.79 3.33
N LEU A 539 -15.53 -11.32 3.44
CA LEU A 539 -14.37 -10.55 3.88
C LEU A 539 -13.99 -9.54 2.78
N LEU A 540 -14.06 -8.25 3.10
CA LEU A 540 -13.54 -7.18 2.27
C LEU A 540 -12.23 -6.66 2.85
N ASP A 541 -11.26 -6.46 1.97
CA ASP A 541 -9.98 -5.88 2.30
C ASP A 541 -10.02 -4.36 2.13
N GLN A 542 -9.26 -3.65 2.99
CA GLN A 542 -9.04 -2.21 2.88
C GLN A 542 -10.30 -1.34 2.97
N MET A 543 -11.33 -1.80 3.68
CA MET A 543 -12.46 -0.96 4.07
C MET A 543 -11.99 0.24 4.89
N GLY A 544 -12.75 1.34 4.87
CA GLY A 544 -12.43 2.53 5.65
C GLY A 544 -13.67 3.31 6.08
N GLY A 545 -13.60 4.62 5.93
CA GLY A 545 -14.67 5.56 6.20
C GLY A 545 -14.56 6.25 7.55
N ILE A 546 -14.62 7.59 7.54
CA ILE A 546 -14.64 8.40 8.77
C ILE A 546 -15.86 8.02 9.61
N GLY A 547 -15.66 7.73 10.89
CA GLY A 547 -16.74 7.34 11.80
C GLY A 547 -17.34 5.98 11.48
N ALA A 548 -16.60 5.11 10.81
CA ALA A 548 -17.02 3.75 10.56
C ALA A 548 -17.13 2.92 11.84
N HIS A 549 -16.21 3.11 12.78
CA HIS A 549 -16.13 2.34 14.02
C HIS A 549 -16.29 3.17 15.29
N SER A 550 -16.21 4.49 15.19
CA SER A 550 -16.32 5.37 16.35
C SER A 550 -16.81 6.76 15.95
N ASP A 551 -17.83 7.26 16.64
CA ASP A 551 -18.27 8.65 16.46
C ASP A 551 -17.18 9.67 16.84
N GLY A 552 -16.20 9.24 17.63
CA GLY A 552 -15.05 10.06 18.02
C GLY A 552 -14.23 10.58 16.83
N ASP A 553 -14.31 9.92 15.66
CA ASP A 553 -13.66 10.42 14.44
C ASP A 553 -14.19 11.79 14.00
N TYR A 554 -15.49 12.04 14.18
CA TYR A 554 -16.11 13.32 13.84
C TYR A 554 -15.67 14.43 14.79
N ASP A 555 -15.53 14.12 16.08
CA ASP A 555 -15.06 15.05 17.10
C ASP A 555 -13.58 15.39 16.92
N GLU A 556 -12.76 14.38 16.65
CA GLU A 556 -11.33 14.53 16.37
C GLU A 556 -11.10 15.41 15.13
N LEU A 557 -11.81 15.14 14.03
CA LEU A 557 -11.71 15.96 12.83
C LEU A 557 -12.14 17.41 13.09
N ARG A 558 -13.26 17.63 13.79
CA ARG A 558 -13.72 19.00 14.13
C ARG A 558 -12.71 19.74 15.00
N THR A 559 -12.14 19.06 16.00
CA THR A 559 -11.14 19.65 16.90
C THR A 559 -9.88 20.03 16.13
N PHE A 560 -9.37 19.13 15.29
CA PHE A 560 -8.22 19.41 14.43
C PHE A 560 -8.46 20.58 13.47
N LEU A 561 -9.62 20.67 12.84
CA LEU A 561 -9.93 21.77 11.91
C LEU A 561 -9.99 23.14 12.60
N ARG A 562 -10.29 23.18 13.90
CA ARG A 562 -10.29 24.40 14.72
C ARG A 562 -8.89 24.76 15.20
N GLN A 563 -8.11 23.77 15.62
CA GLN A 563 -6.82 23.96 16.28
C GLN A 563 -5.77 22.97 15.76
N PRO A 564 -5.36 23.07 14.47
CA PRO A 564 -4.45 22.09 13.87
C PRO A 564 -3.06 22.07 14.53
N TRP A 565 -2.63 23.18 15.14
CA TRP A 565 -1.35 23.31 15.85
C TRP A 565 -1.26 22.49 17.14
N ASP A 566 -2.38 22.03 17.69
CA ASP A 566 -2.40 21.10 18.83
C ASP A 566 -2.14 19.63 18.40
N TYR A 567 -1.95 19.41 17.10
CA TYR A 567 -1.70 18.11 16.48
C TYR A 567 -0.34 18.07 15.76
N PRO A 568 0.77 18.41 16.43
CA PRO A 568 2.07 18.47 15.78
C PRO A 568 2.48 17.10 15.23
N TYR A 569 3.06 17.11 14.04
CA TYR A 569 3.74 15.96 13.49
C TYR A 569 5.01 15.71 14.32
N PRO A 570 5.20 14.53 14.91
CA PRO A 570 6.39 14.24 15.72
C PRO A 570 7.65 14.46 14.87
N THR A 571 8.44 15.48 15.20
CA THR A 571 9.65 15.76 14.43
C THR A 571 10.74 14.75 14.81
N ARG A 572 11.59 14.40 13.84
CA ARG A 572 12.73 13.49 14.07
C ARG A 572 13.69 14.00 15.15
N ALA A 573 13.71 15.31 15.39
CA ALA A 573 14.53 15.96 16.41
C ALA A 573 13.99 15.71 17.83
N GLU A 574 12.68 15.75 18.02
CA GLU A 574 12.03 15.39 19.29
C GLU A 574 12.09 13.88 19.56
N MET A 575 12.10 13.07 18.51
CA MET A 575 12.20 11.61 18.59
C MET A 575 13.64 11.08 18.73
N SER A 576 14.66 11.92 18.58
CA SER A 576 16.02 11.51 18.92
C SER A 576 16.10 11.41 20.43
N PRO A 577 16.51 10.26 21.02
CA PRO A 577 16.69 10.16 22.45
C PRO A 577 17.66 11.27 22.82
N MET A 578 17.17 12.28 23.57
CA MET A 578 18.02 13.29 24.17
C MET A 578 19.23 12.54 24.69
N LYS A 579 20.40 12.79 24.11
CA LYS A 579 21.66 12.39 24.73
C LYS A 579 21.57 13.03 26.10
N LYS A 580 21.15 12.24 27.11
CA LYS A 580 21.21 12.66 28.50
C LYS A 580 22.66 13.06 28.64
N ASN A 581 22.90 14.36 28.73
CA ASN A 581 24.21 14.88 29.00
C ASN A 581 24.61 14.24 30.32
N ALA A 582 25.38 13.17 30.23
CA ALA A 582 26.21 12.65 31.30
C ALA A 582 27.35 13.65 31.49
N SER A 583 26.99 14.89 31.81
CA SER A 583 27.88 15.90 32.35
C SER A 583 27.59 15.98 33.85
N SER A 584 27.70 14.86 34.55
CA SER A 584 28.11 14.85 35.94
C SER A 584 29.63 14.78 35.92
N GLY A 585 30.25 15.92 36.21
CA GLY A 585 31.64 16.20 35.92
C GLY A 585 32.65 15.26 36.57
N ILE A 586 33.67 14.94 35.79
CA ILE A 586 35.02 14.72 36.30
C ILE A 586 35.91 15.65 35.48
N SER A 587 36.30 16.76 36.10
CA SER A 587 37.33 17.65 35.59
C SER A 587 38.68 16.92 35.66
N PHE A 588 39.18 16.46 34.52
CA PHE A 588 40.60 16.19 34.36
C PHE A 588 41.20 17.32 33.53
N SER A 589 41.92 18.19 34.23
CA SER A 589 42.91 19.08 33.65
C SER A 589 44.07 18.26 33.14
N GLN A 590 44.38 18.36 31.84
CA GLN A 590 45.73 18.12 31.35
C GLN A 590 45.99 18.93 30.09
N ASP A 591 46.86 19.93 30.28
CA ASP A 591 47.61 20.62 29.26
C ASP A 591 48.40 19.62 28.39
N GLY A 592 48.38 19.84 27.09
CA GLY A 592 49.16 19.05 26.14
C GLY A 592 48.99 19.53 24.70
N GLN A 593 49.76 20.55 24.33
CA GLN A 593 49.98 20.98 22.95
C GLN A 593 50.54 19.81 22.09
N ALA A 594 50.04 19.66 20.86
CA ALA A 594 50.85 19.77 19.63
C ALA A 594 50.11 19.24 18.38
N GLU A 595 50.12 20.08 17.34
CA GLU A 595 50.40 19.77 15.91
C GLU A 595 49.51 18.77 15.16
N SER A 596 48.74 19.24 14.17
CA SER A 596 49.14 19.39 12.75
C SER A 596 48.72 18.19 11.89
N GLY A 597 47.69 18.38 11.08
CA GLY A 597 47.27 17.40 10.08
C GLY A 597 46.10 17.88 9.23
N LYS A 598 46.31 18.90 8.39
CA LYS A 598 45.34 19.27 7.35
C LYS A 598 45.39 18.24 6.22
N ALA A 599 44.45 17.31 6.20
CA ALA A 599 44.18 16.48 5.03
C ALA A 599 43.31 17.27 4.03
N LYS A 600 43.91 17.59 2.89
CA LYS A 600 43.28 18.18 1.71
C LYS A 600 42.54 17.06 0.97
N ILE A 601 41.21 17.04 1.02
CA ILE A 601 40.39 16.11 0.23
C ILE A 601 40.13 16.79 -1.13
N GLU A 602 40.83 16.33 -2.16
CA GLU A 602 40.53 16.64 -3.57
C GLU A 602 39.42 15.70 -4.05
N LEU A 603 38.24 16.27 -4.28
CA LEU A 603 37.13 15.61 -4.95
C LEU A 603 37.40 15.61 -6.46
N VAL A 604 37.86 14.46 -6.97
CA VAL A 604 37.94 14.18 -8.40
C VAL A 604 36.53 13.84 -8.90
N ARG A 605 35.99 14.68 -9.79
CA ARG A 605 34.78 14.39 -10.56
C ARG A 605 35.10 13.28 -11.56
N CYS A 606 34.45 12.13 -11.43
CA CYS A 606 34.31 11.19 -12.54
C CYS A 606 33.19 11.68 -13.45
N ASN A 607 33.51 11.94 -14.71
CA ASN A 607 32.53 12.12 -15.78
C ASN A 607 31.84 10.77 -15.99
N GLU A 608 30.53 10.73 -15.84
CA GLU A 608 29.71 9.65 -16.36
C GLU A 608 29.35 10.03 -17.81
N ASP A 609 30.02 9.38 -18.75
CA ASP A 609 29.59 9.36 -20.15
C ASP A 609 28.34 8.47 -20.24
N GLU A 610 27.21 9.07 -20.61
CA GLU A 610 26.00 8.35 -21.01
C GLU A 610 26.28 7.49 -22.24
N PRO A 611 25.89 6.20 -22.28
CA PRO A 611 25.77 5.49 -23.54
C PRO A 611 24.44 5.82 -24.20
N GLU A 612 24.55 6.30 -25.44
CA GLU A 612 23.47 6.56 -26.38
C GLU A 612 22.44 5.42 -26.47
N ALA A 613 21.17 5.81 -26.53
CA ALA A 613 20.04 4.92 -26.76
C ALA A 613 20.13 4.22 -28.13
N THR A 614 20.47 2.93 -28.14
CA THR A 614 20.35 2.09 -29.32
C THR A 614 18.93 1.54 -29.48
N GLN A 615 18.27 2.05 -30.51
CA GLN A 615 17.32 1.44 -31.46
C GLN A 615 16.59 0.14 -31.06
N LYS A 616 15.26 0.23 -31.14
CA LYS A 616 14.25 -0.84 -31.11
C LYS A 616 14.68 -2.11 -31.86
N ALA A 617 14.79 -3.23 -31.15
CA ALA A 617 14.87 -4.56 -31.73
C ALA A 617 13.47 -5.10 -32.09
N PRO A 618 13.34 -5.93 -33.14
CA PRO A 618 12.06 -6.39 -33.66
C PRO A 618 11.49 -7.54 -32.83
N ARG A 619 10.16 -7.55 -32.66
CA ARG A 619 9.40 -8.64 -32.03
C ARG A 619 9.50 -9.91 -32.87
N HIS A 620 10.27 -10.89 -32.42
CA HIS A 620 10.15 -12.27 -32.90
C HIS A 620 8.94 -12.94 -32.22
N ARG A 621 8.00 -13.43 -33.04
CA ARG A 621 6.99 -14.41 -32.61
C ARG A 621 7.71 -15.73 -32.34
N ILE A 622 7.74 -16.15 -31.08
CA ILE A 622 8.02 -17.55 -30.73
C ILE A 622 6.68 -18.28 -30.85
N GLY A 623 6.61 -19.24 -31.76
CA GLY A 623 5.48 -20.16 -31.88
C GLY A 623 5.67 -21.30 -30.89
N PHE A 624 4.65 -21.55 -30.08
CA PHE A 624 4.54 -22.71 -29.19
C PHE A 624 4.16 -23.97 -29.96
#